data_AF-A0A4Y2C4M2-F1
#
_entry.id   AF-A0A4Y2C4M2-F1
#
_cell.length_a   1.000
_cell.length_b   1.000
_cell.length_c   1.000
_cell.angle_alpha   90.00
_cell.angle_beta   90.00
_cell.angle_gamma   90.00
#
_symmetry.space_group_name_H-M   'P 1'
#
loop_
_entity.id
_entity.type
_entity.pdbx_description
1 polymer ?
#
loop_
_entity_poly.entity_id
_entity_poly.type
_entity_poly.pdbx_seq_one_letter_code
_entity_poly.pdbx_strand_id
1 'polypeptide(L)'
;MFYNIIDTVPERPVGNTDNLYFVLDGGSLIHRVVWPKQETFGDVYTTYRSYIKRHYGNEVTVVFDGYTESSVNTKVIERQRRRMKRASREIIFNESTVLLDPQRQFLSNLANKDFFISQTR
;
A
#
# COMPACT_ATOMS: atom_id res chain seq x y z
N MET A 1 -15.24 2.42 0.96
CA MET A 1 -15.93 2.72 -0.31
C MET A 1 -15.19 3.73 -1.20
N PHE A 2 -14.08 4.37 -0.77
CA PHE A 2 -13.37 5.39 -1.58
C PHE A 2 -12.40 4.83 -2.64
N TYR A 3 -11.87 3.60 -2.49
CA TYR A 3 -10.82 3.07 -3.37
C TYR A 3 -11.33 2.37 -4.64
N ASN A 4 -12.64 2.29 -4.84
CA ASN A 4 -13.26 1.62 -5.99
C ASN A 4 -13.43 2.56 -7.20
N ILE A 5 -13.03 3.82 -7.10
CA ILE A 5 -13.35 4.88 -8.08
C ILE A 5 -12.22 5.08 -9.12
N ILE A 6 -11.00 4.60 -8.86
CA ILE A 6 -9.92 4.66 -9.85
C ILE A 6 -10.05 3.44 -10.76
N ASP A 7 -10.56 3.64 -11.98
CA ASP A 7 -10.65 2.60 -13.01
C ASP A 7 -9.28 1.93 -13.19
N THR A 8 -9.28 0.60 -13.37
CA THR A 8 -8.12 -0.08 -13.95
C THR A 8 -7.84 0.57 -15.29
N VAL A 9 -6.57 0.93 -15.53
CA VAL A 9 -6.13 1.50 -16.81
C VAL A 9 -6.70 0.59 -17.91
N PRO A 10 -7.63 1.08 -18.76
CA PRO A 10 -8.07 0.31 -19.91
C PRO A 10 -6.82 0.04 -20.75
N GLU A 11 -6.76 -1.14 -21.35
CA GLU A 11 -5.65 -1.70 -22.14
C GLU A 11 -4.59 -0.68 -22.59
N ARG A 12 -3.30 -1.08 -22.44
CA ARG A 12 -2.12 -0.25 -22.81
C ARG A 12 -2.44 0.62 -24.03
N PRO A 13 -2.22 1.95 -23.94
CA PRO A 13 -2.61 2.88 -25.00
C PRO A 13 -2.19 2.35 -26.37
N VAL A 14 -3.12 2.24 -27.31
CA VAL A 14 -2.83 1.77 -28.66
C VAL A 14 -2.04 2.87 -29.39
N GLY A 15 -0.72 2.69 -29.50
CA GLY A 15 0.22 3.66 -30.08
C GLY A 15 1.68 3.30 -29.77
N ASN A 16 2.65 4.12 -30.19
CA ASN A 16 4.05 3.92 -29.83
C ASN A 16 4.25 4.23 -28.33
N THR A 17 4.21 3.19 -27.50
CA THR A 17 4.28 3.28 -26.03
C THR A 17 5.68 3.06 -25.47
N ASP A 18 6.71 3.04 -26.31
CA ASP A 18 8.08 2.65 -25.92
C ASP A 18 8.68 3.52 -24.79
N ASN A 19 8.05 4.67 -24.47
CA ASN A 19 8.48 5.60 -23.41
C ASN A 19 7.41 5.88 -22.32
N LEU A 20 6.37 5.05 -22.18
CA LEU A 20 5.37 5.23 -21.12
C LEU A 20 5.81 4.57 -19.81
N TYR A 21 5.89 5.36 -18.75
CA TYR A 21 6.13 4.88 -17.38
C TYR A 21 4.83 4.89 -16.57
N PHE A 22 4.45 3.73 -16.04
CA PHE A 22 3.30 3.63 -15.15
C PHE A 22 3.75 3.86 -13.70
N VAL A 23 3.14 4.86 -13.06
CA VAL A 23 3.36 5.17 -11.65
C VAL A 23 2.08 4.94 -10.87
N LEU A 24 2.14 4.10 -9.83
CA LEU A 24 1.02 3.82 -8.95
C LEU A 24 1.19 4.55 -7.62
N ASP A 25 0.10 5.16 -7.14
CA ASP A 25 0.01 5.58 -5.74
C ASP A 25 -0.05 4.35 -4.83
N GLY A 26 1.05 4.10 -4.12
CA GLY A 26 1.18 3.02 -3.16
C GLY A 26 0.22 3.16 -1.98
N GLY A 27 -0.12 4.39 -1.58
CA GLY A 27 -1.07 4.66 -0.50
C GLY A 27 -2.48 4.16 -0.82
N SER A 28 -2.92 4.31 -2.07
CA SER A 28 -4.17 3.72 -2.57
C SER A 28 -4.05 2.20 -2.75
N LEU A 29 -2.93 1.72 -3.32
CA LEU A 29 -2.71 0.30 -3.60
C LEU A 29 -2.84 -0.58 -2.35
N ILE A 30 -2.24 -0.18 -1.23
CA ILE A 30 -2.27 -0.95 0.02
C ILE A 30 -3.66 -1.08 0.65
N HIS A 31 -4.62 -0.24 0.24
CA HIS A 31 -6.01 -0.35 0.68
C HIS A 31 -6.89 -1.09 -0.32
N ARG A 32 -6.42 -1.29 -1.55
CA ARG A 32 -7.16 -1.94 -2.64
C ARG A 32 -6.95 -3.46 -2.67
N VAL A 33 -5.72 -3.93 -2.48
CA VAL A 33 -5.41 -5.36 -2.52
C VAL A 33 -5.89 -6.01 -1.23
N VAL A 34 -6.88 -6.90 -1.33
CA VAL A 34 -7.47 -7.59 -0.18
C VAL A 34 -6.52 -8.69 0.30
N TRP A 35 -6.25 -8.72 1.61
CA TRP A 35 -5.41 -9.76 2.21
C TRP A 35 -6.23 -11.02 2.45
N PRO A 36 -5.76 -12.20 2.01
CA PRO A 36 -6.35 -13.45 2.45
C PRO A 36 -6.17 -13.60 3.96
N LYS A 37 -7.08 -14.32 4.61
CA LYS A 37 -7.03 -14.52 6.06
C LYS A 37 -5.95 -15.55 6.40
N GLN A 38 -5.24 -15.33 7.51
CA GLN A 38 -4.27 -16.29 8.08
C GLN A 38 -3.05 -16.57 7.19
N GLU A 39 -2.68 -15.61 6.35
CA GLU A 39 -1.48 -15.67 5.52
C GLU A 39 -0.27 -15.07 6.23
N THR A 40 0.92 -15.49 5.82
CA THR A 40 2.16 -14.86 6.29
C THR A 40 2.34 -13.48 5.65
N PHE A 41 3.20 -12.64 6.22
CA PHE A 41 3.56 -11.37 5.60
C PHE A 41 4.15 -11.56 4.18
N GLY A 42 4.94 -12.62 3.96
CA GLY A 42 5.49 -12.97 2.65
C GLY A 42 4.41 -13.31 1.62
N ASP A 43 3.38 -14.04 2.04
CA ASP A 43 2.24 -14.39 1.18
C ASP A 43 1.42 -13.14 0.82
N VAL A 44 1.21 -12.25 1.79
CA VAL A 44 0.57 -10.94 1.56
C VAL A 44 1.40 -10.11 0.57
N TYR A 45 2.72 -10.05 0.72
CA TYR A 45 3.61 -9.35 -0.21
C TYR A 45 3.54 -9.95 -1.62
N THR A 46 3.52 -11.27 -1.73
CA THR A 46 3.36 -12.00 -3.00
C THR A 46 2.03 -11.69 -3.66
N THR A 47 0.96 -11.53 -2.86
CA THR A 47 -0.36 -11.11 -3.33
C THR A 47 -0.30 -9.70 -3.96
N TYR A 48 0.40 -8.75 -3.35
CA TYR A 48 0.60 -7.42 -3.93
C TYR A 48 1.38 -7.47 -5.25
N ARG A 49 2.50 -8.20 -5.29
CA ARG A 49 3.29 -8.36 -6.52
C ARG A 49 2.46 -8.96 -7.65
N SER A 50 1.70 -10.00 -7.35
CA SER A 50 0.82 -10.67 -8.31
C SER A 50 -0.30 -9.76 -8.79
N TYR A 51 -0.89 -8.96 -7.89
CA TYR A 51 -1.89 -7.97 -8.23
C TYR A 51 -1.34 -6.89 -9.16
N ILE A 52 -0.18 -6.32 -8.84
CA ILE A 52 0.46 -5.30 -9.70
C ILE A 52 0.73 -5.87 -11.08
N LYS A 53 1.37 -7.04 -11.15
CA LYS A 53 1.69 -7.71 -12.41
C LYS A 53 0.46 -8.00 -13.26
N ARG A 54 -0.61 -8.51 -12.64
CA ARG A 54 -1.84 -8.88 -13.32
C ARG A 54 -2.61 -7.67 -13.86
N HIS A 55 -2.63 -6.56 -13.12
CA HIS A 55 -3.47 -5.42 -13.44
C HIS A 55 -2.74 -4.28 -14.16
N TYR A 56 -1.41 -4.18 -14.03
CA TYR A 56 -0.62 -3.06 -14.54
C TYR A 56 0.64 -3.50 -15.31
N GLY A 57 1.00 -4.79 -15.28
CA GLY A 57 2.16 -5.34 -15.99
C GLY A 57 3.46 -5.33 -15.17
N ASN A 58 4.59 -5.60 -15.84
CA ASN A 58 5.90 -5.80 -15.18
C ASN A 58 6.67 -4.49 -14.91
N GLU A 59 6.42 -3.45 -15.70
CA GLU A 59 7.19 -2.19 -15.68
C GLU A 59 6.38 -1.08 -15.01
N VAL A 60 6.29 -1.15 -13.69
CA VAL A 60 5.47 -0.25 -12.89
C VAL A 60 6.24 0.20 -11.66
N THR A 61 6.24 1.50 -11.42
CA THR A 61 6.84 2.10 -10.21
C THR A 61 5.74 2.39 -9.21
N VAL A 62 5.81 1.78 -8.02
CA VAL A 62 4.91 2.12 -6.90
C VAL A 62 5.56 3.21 -6.06
N VAL A 63 4.88 4.34 -5.89
CA VAL A 63 5.38 5.47 -5.11
C VAL A 63 4.53 5.63 -3.86
N PHE A 64 5.19 5.62 -2.70
CA PHE A 64 4.57 5.98 -1.44
C PHE A 64 4.90 7.43 -1.10
N ASP A 65 3.92 8.14 -0.54
CA ASP A 65 4.11 9.48 0.00
C ASP A 65 5.26 9.50 1.01
N GLY A 66 6.30 10.28 0.70
CA GLY A 66 7.33 10.65 1.67
C GLY A 66 6.78 11.69 2.62
N TYR A 67 6.56 11.31 3.88
CA TYR A 67 6.26 12.26 4.93
C TYR A 67 7.58 12.77 5.51
N THR A 68 7.86 14.07 5.38
CA THR A 68 8.91 14.72 6.16
C THR A 68 8.29 15.28 7.43
N GLU A 69 8.85 14.91 8.59
CA GLU A 69 8.39 15.45 9.89
C GLU A 69 8.95 16.87 10.15
N SER A 70 9.82 17.35 9.27
CA SER A 70 10.56 18.61 9.43
C SER A 70 9.72 19.88 9.21
N SER A 71 8.50 19.77 8.64
CA SER A 71 7.63 20.94 8.46
C SER A 71 6.18 20.65 8.88
N VAL A 72 5.59 21.60 9.60
CA VAL A 72 4.17 21.57 9.91
C VAL A 72 3.40 21.84 8.63
N ASN A 73 2.79 20.81 8.07
CA ASN A 73 1.95 20.90 6.88
C ASN A 73 0.65 20.11 7.10
N THR A 74 -0.32 20.33 6.21
CA THR A 74 -1.64 19.70 6.31
C THR A 74 -1.58 18.17 6.33
N LYS A 75 -0.60 17.55 5.64
CA LYS A 75 -0.41 16.10 5.65
C LYS A 75 0.04 15.59 7.02
N VAL A 76 0.95 16.29 7.70
CA VAL A 76 1.42 15.94 9.05
C VAL A 76 0.29 16.05 10.08
N ILE A 77 -0.49 17.14 10.03
CA ILE A 77 -1.64 17.34 10.93
C ILE A 77 -2.70 16.25 10.73
N GLU A 78 -3.05 15.93 9.47
CA GLU A 78 -4.00 14.87 9.15
C GLU A 78 -3.50 13.49 9.58
N ARG A 79 -2.20 13.20 9.46
CA ARG A 79 -1.56 11.96 9.94
C ARG A 79 -1.67 11.85 11.47
N GLN A 80 -1.34 12.91 12.20
CA GLN A 80 -1.49 12.95 13.67
C GLN A 80 -2.95 12.76 14.10
N ARG A 81 -3.89 13.44 13.43
CA ARG A 81 -5.33 13.28 13.69
C ARG A 81 -5.79 11.84 13.47
N ARG A 82 -5.29 11.15 12.44
CA ARG A 82 -5.59 9.72 12.20
C ARG A 82 -4.96 8.82 13.25
N ARG A 83 -3.72 9.12 13.69
CA ARG A 83 -3.03 8.40 14.77
C ARG A 83 -3.82 8.47 16.07
N MET A 84 -4.28 9.66 16.46
CA MET A 84 -5.06 9.84 17.70
C MET A 84 -6.42 9.12 17.68
N LYS A 85 -6.98 8.83 16.50
CA LYS A 85 -8.27 8.14 16.37
C LYS A 85 -8.16 6.62 16.24
N ARG A 86 -6.96 6.04 16.12
CA ARG A 86 -6.76 4.63 15.77
C ARG A 86 -5.90 3.95 16.83
N ALA A 87 -6.50 3.01 17.56
CA ALA A 87 -5.90 2.26 18.67
C ALA A 87 -5.60 0.80 18.28
N SER A 88 -4.87 0.59 17.18
CA SER A 88 -4.40 -0.77 16.84
C SER A 88 -3.04 -1.03 17.46
N ARG A 89 -2.80 -2.27 17.88
CA ARG A 89 -1.50 -2.73 18.36
C ARG A 89 -0.43 -2.60 17.29
N GLU A 90 0.77 -2.27 17.73
CA GLU A 90 1.98 -2.44 16.93
C GLU A 90 2.32 -3.93 16.89
N ILE A 91 2.74 -4.43 15.74
CA ILE A 91 3.09 -5.82 15.51
C ILE A 91 4.54 -5.86 15.07
N ILE A 92 5.35 -6.65 15.76
CA ILE A 92 6.68 -7.03 15.31
C ILE A 92 6.49 -8.29 14.47
N PHE A 93 6.88 -8.23 13.20
CA PHE A 93 6.70 -9.34 12.26
C PHE A 93 7.86 -9.43 11.27
N ASN A 94 8.01 -10.61 10.71
CA ASN A 94 8.91 -10.92 9.60
C ASN A 94 8.10 -11.61 8.49
N GLU A 95 8.78 -12.00 7.41
CA GLU A 95 8.16 -12.67 6.25
C GLU A 95 7.32 -13.88 6.63
N SER A 96 7.77 -14.71 7.57
CA SER A 96 7.07 -15.91 8.03
C SER A 96 5.96 -15.68 9.06
N THR A 97 5.78 -14.46 9.54
CA THR A 97 4.78 -14.17 10.59
C THR A 97 3.38 -14.14 9.99
N VAL A 98 2.48 -14.93 10.55
CA VAL A 98 1.05 -14.94 10.19
C VAL A 98 0.38 -13.64 10.66
N LEU A 99 -0.22 -12.90 9.73
CA LEU A 99 -0.96 -11.68 10.04
C LEU A 99 -2.39 -12.01 10.47
N LEU A 100 -2.63 -11.93 11.77
CA LEU A 100 -3.95 -12.24 12.37
C LEU A 100 -4.92 -11.06 12.35
N ASP A 101 -4.39 -9.84 12.34
CA ASP A 101 -5.23 -8.64 12.37
C ASP A 101 -5.84 -8.39 10.98
N PRO A 102 -7.11 -7.98 10.90
CA PRO A 102 -7.71 -7.54 9.64
C PRO A 102 -6.86 -6.43 9.01
N GLN A 103 -6.68 -6.48 7.68
CA GLN A 103 -5.91 -5.49 6.91
C GLN A 103 -6.19 -4.04 7.33
N ARG A 104 -7.47 -3.68 7.51
CA ARG A 104 -7.87 -2.32 7.90
C ARG A 104 -7.34 -1.92 9.27
N GLN A 105 -7.33 -2.86 10.22
CA GLN A 105 -6.83 -2.67 11.57
C GLN A 105 -5.30 -2.59 11.56
N PHE A 106 -4.64 -3.53 10.87
CA PHE A 106 -3.19 -3.52 10.68
C PHE A 106 -2.69 -2.18 10.11
N LEU A 107 -3.26 -1.74 8.97
CA LEU A 107 -2.90 -0.48 8.29
C LEU A 107 -3.39 0.78 9.03
N SER A 108 -4.09 0.61 10.16
CA SER A 108 -4.51 1.73 11.01
C SER A 108 -3.42 2.17 11.98
N ASN A 109 -2.53 1.26 12.37
CA ASN A 109 -1.34 1.56 13.14
C ASN A 109 -0.25 2.10 12.19
N LEU A 110 0.38 3.21 12.58
CA LEU A 110 1.35 3.89 11.74
C LEU A 110 2.67 3.12 11.63
N ALA A 111 3.18 2.57 12.74
CA ALA A 111 4.41 1.78 12.75
C ALA A 111 4.27 0.53 11.87
N ASN A 112 3.15 -0.19 11.98
CA ASN A 112 2.86 -1.35 11.14
C ASN A 112 2.85 -0.97 9.65
N LYS A 113 2.20 0.15 9.31
CA LYS A 113 2.13 0.64 7.93
C LYS A 113 3.49 1.08 7.40
N ASP A 114 4.28 1.80 8.19
CA ASP A 114 5.59 2.29 7.80
C ASP A 114 6.58 1.11 7.63
N PHE A 115 6.54 0.12 8.54
CA PHE A 115 7.31 -1.12 8.38
C PHE A 115 6.86 -1.92 7.15
N PHE A 116 5.55 -2.07 6.93
CA PHE A 116 5.03 -2.72 5.72
C PHE A 116 5.59 -2.09 4.45
N ILE A 117 5.62 -0.75 4.38
CA ILE A 117 6.14 -0.01 3.24
C ILE A 117 7.66 -0.17 3.11
N SER A 118 8.40 -0.17 4.22
CA SER A 118 9.87 -0.29 4.18
C SER A 118 10.34 -1.63 3.65
N GLN A 119 9.58 -2.70 3.89
CA GLN A 119 9.85 -4.03 3.32
C GLN A 119 9.49 -4.13 1.83
N THR A 120 8.75 -3.16 1.29
CA THR A 120 8.30 -3.15 -0.12
C THR A 120 9.11 -2.21 -1.02
N ARG A 121 10.01 -1.42 -0.43
CA ARG A 121 10.97 -0.57 -1.14
C ARG A 121 12.17 -1.39 -1.62
#